data_AF-A0A076NKM9-F1
#
_entry.id   AF-A0A076NKM9-F1
#
_cell.length_a   1.000
_cell.length_b   1.000
_cell.length_c   1.000
_cell.angle_alpha   90.00
_cell.angle_beta   90.00
_cell.angle_gamma   90.00
#
_symmetry.space_group_name_H-M   'P 1'
#
loop_
_entity.id
_entity.type
_entity.pdbx_description
1 polymer ?
#
loop_
_entity_poly.entity_id
_entity_poly.type
_entity_poly.pdbx_seq_one_letter_code
_entity_poly.pdbx_strand_id
1 'polypeptide(L)' 'MSAPLFASRTSAELRAERDEVEREMSPYTVAMLRRLRKAGELNFREEALLDRYESLSWLIDG' A
#
# COMPACT_ATOMS: atom_id res chain seq x y z
N MET A 1 -20.95 -11.30 -23.31
CA MET A 1 -19.65 -11.08 -22.66
C MET A 1 -19.79 -9.84 -21.78
N SER A 2 -19.73 -9.97 -20.46
CA SER A 2 -19.73 -8.78 -19.59
C SER A 2 -18.38 -8.09 -19.71
N ALA A 3 -18.38 -6.83 -20.14
CA ALA A 3 -17.18 -6.00 -20.09
C ALA A 3 -16.73 -5.86 -18.62
N PRO A 4 -15.41 -5.86 -18.35
CA PRO A 4 -14.92 -5.56 -17.01
C PRO A 4 -15.38 -4.13 -16.65
N LEU A 5 -16.12 -4.03 -15.55
CA LEU A 5 -16.47 -2.74 -14.96
C LEU A 5 -15.19 -2.15 -14.41
N PHE A 6 -14.57 -1.26 -15.17
CA PHE A 6 -13.52 -0.37 -14.64
C PHE A 6 -14.20 0.54 -13.63
N ALA A 7 -14.23 0.12 -12.37
CA ALA A 7 -14.62 0.99 -11.27
C ALA A 7 -13.52 2.05 -11.12
N SER A 8 -13.79 3.24 -11.65
CA SER A 8 -12.95 4.40 -11.40
C SER A 8 -12.97 4.71 -9.91
N ARG A 9 -11.85 4.47 -9.22
CA ARG A 9 -11.66 4.95 -7.85
C ARG A 9 -11.27 6.42 -7.90
N THR A 10 -11.87 7.21 -7.02
CA THR A 10 -11.50 8.60 -6.81
C THR A 10 -10.16 8.68 -6.06
N SER A 11 -9.43 9.77 -6.23
CA SER A 11 -8.20 10.02 -5.47
C SER A 11 -8.45 10.04 -3.95
N ALA A 12 -9.66 10.41 -3.51
CA ALA A 12 -10.04 10.38 -2.09
C ALA A 12 -10.15 8.95 -1.56
N GLU A 13 -10.76 8.03 -2.33
CA GLU A 13 -10.84 6.61 -1.96
C GLU A 13 -9.46 5.95 -1.92
N LEU A 14 -8.58 6.28 -2.89
CA LEU A 14 -7.20 5.77 -2.89
C LEU A 14 -6.41 6.25 -1.67
N ARG A 15 -6.56 7.53 -1.28
CA ARG A 15 -5.94 8.06 -0.05
C ARG A 15 -6.47 7.36 1.20
N ALA A 16 -7.79 7.18 1.30
CA ALA A 16 -8.40 6.48 2.43
C ALA A 16 -7.90 5.03 2.55
N GLU A 17 -7.75 4.33 1.43
CA GLU A 17 -7.18 2.97 1.41
C GLU A 17 -5.71 2.97 1.83
N ARG A 18 -4.91 3.90 1.32
CA ARG A 18 -3.50 4.02 1.72
C ARG A 18 -3.37 4.27 3.22
N ASP A 19 -4.22 5.14 3.77
CA ASP A 19 -4.22 5.47 5.20
C ASP A 19 -4.70 4.30 6.08
N GLU A 20 -5.55 3.40 5.55
CA GLU A 20 -5.87 2.12 6.21
C GLU A 20 -4.68 1.17 6.18
N VAL A 21 -4.03 1.01 5.02
CA VAL A 21 -2.84 0.15 4.89
C VAL A 21 -1.72 0.64 5.82
N GLU A 22 -1.52 1.94 5.94
CA GLU A 22 -0.53 2.51 6.88
C GLU A 22 -0.89 2.22 8.35
N ARG A 23 -2.18 2.20 8.71
CA ARG A 23 -2.64 1.78 10.05
C ARG A 23 -2.40 0.30 10.30
N GLU A 24 -2.61 -0.55 9.30
CA GLU A 24 -2.35 -2.00 9.38
C GLU A 24 -0.86 -2.34 9.57
N MET A 25 0.07 -1.44 9.21
CA MET A 25 1.51 -1.63 9.43
C MET A 25 1.93 -1.50 10.90
N SER A 26 1.06 -0.98 11.77
CA SER A 26 1.34 -0.83 13.20
C SER A 26 1.83 -2.16 13.82
N PRO A 27 2.94 -2.16 14.59
CA PRO A 27 3.59 -0.99 15.20
C PRO A 27 4.67 -0.32 14.33
N TYR A 28 4.92 -0.82 13.11
CA TYR A 28 5.99 -0.31 12.25
C TYR A 28 5.51 0.84 11.37
N THR A 29 6.37 1.83 11.20
CA THR A 29 6.16 2.89 10.20
C THR A 29 6.61 2.42 8.82
N VAL A 30 6.09 3.04 7.76
CA VAL A 30 6.55 2.81 6.37
C VAL A 30 8.07 2.94 6.25
N ALA A 31 8.65 3.95 6.91
CA ALA A 31 10.10 4.17 6.90
C ALA A 31 10.88 3.03 7.57
N MET A 32 10.35 2.45 8.66
CA MET A 32 10.95 1.28 9.30
C MET A 32 10.83 0.05 8.41
N LEU A 33 9.66 -0.21 7.82
CA LEU A 33 9.48 -1.36 6.92
C LEU A 33 10.40 -1.27 5.70
N ARG A 34 10.58 -0.07 5.10
CA ARG A 34 11.57 0.14 4.03
C ARG A 34 13.01 -0.17 4.44
N ARG A 35 13.37 0.07 5.70
CA ARG A 35 14.71 -0.27 6.22
C ARG A 35 14.84 -1.78 6.42
N LEU A 36 13.81 -2.42 7.00
CA LEU A 36 13.76 -3.88 7.17
C LEU A 36 13.80 -4.60 5.82
N ARG A 37 13.10 -4.09 4.78
CA ARG A 37 13.15 -4.62 3.41
C ARG A 37 14.59 -4.65 2.88
N LYS A 38 15.32 -3.55 3.06
CA LYS A 38 16.73 -3.45 2.65
C LYS A 38 17.65 -4.40 3.42
N ALA A 39 17.28 -4.74 4.65
CA ALA A 39 17.99 -5.70 5.47
C ALA A 39 17.59 -7.17 5.17
N GLY A 40 16.54 -7.40 4.38
CA GLY A 40 16.00 -8.75 4.14
C GLY A 40 15.22 -9.31 5.33
N GLU A 41 14.75 -8.45 6.22
CA GLU A 41 14.15 -8.81 7.52
C GLU A 41 12.62 -8.69 7.54
N LEU A 42 11.98 -8.38 6.40
CA LEU A 42 10.51 -8.36 6.31
C LEU A 42 9.95 -9.76 6.20
N ASN A 43 8.85 -9.99 6.92
CA ASN A 43 8.01 -11.14 6.66
C ASN A 43 7.08 -10.89 5.47
N PHE A 44 6.46 -11.96 4.96
CA PHE A 44 5.57 -11.90 3.80
C PHE A 44 4.41 -10.90 3.95
N ARG A 45 3.84 -10.76 5.16
CA ARG A 45 2.72 -9.86 5.41
C ARG A 45 3.16 -8.40 5.37
N GLU A 46 4.30 -8.09 5.97
CA GLU A 46 4.86 -6.74 5.96
C GLU A 46 5.29 -6.32 4.56
N GLU A 47 5.86 -7.25 3.79
CA GLU A 47 6.21 -7.06 2.39
C GLU A 47 4.96 -6.69 1.57
N ALA A 48 3.88 -7.47 1.71
CA ALA A 48 2.62 -7.23 1.01
C ALA A 48 1.95 -5.91 1.41
N LEU A 49 2.00 -5.52 2.70
CA LEU A 49 1.50 -4.23 3.16
C LEU A 49 2.30 -3.07 2.55
N LEU A 50 3.63 -3.19 2.56
CA LEU A 50 4.51 -2.16 2.00
C LEU A 50 4.31 -2.02 0.48
N ASP A 51 4.18 -3.13 -0.25
CA ASP A 51 3.90 -3.13 -1.68
C ASP A 51 2.56 -2.46 -2.02
N ARG A 52 1.52 -2.76 -1.23
CA ARG A 52 0.20 -2.14 -1.42
C ARG A 52 0.24 -0.64 -1.17
N TYR A 53 0.93 -0.21 -0.11
CA TYR A 53 1.12 1.21 0.19
C TYR A 53 1.87 1.94 -0.92
N GLU A 54 2.96 1.36 -1.44
CA GLU A 54 3.76 1.96 -2.50
C GLU A 54 3.00 2.03 -3.82
N SER A 55 2.21 0.99 -4.13
CA SER A 55 1.31 0.98 -5.29
C SER A 55 0.24 2.06 -5.21
N LEU A 56 -0.41 2.21 -4.04
CA LEU A 56 -1.41 3.26 -3.83
C LEU A 56 -0.78 4.66 -3.90
N SER A 57 0.41 4.84 -3.33
CA SER A 57 1.14 6.11 -3.41
C SER A 57 1.48 6.48 -4.85
N TRP A 58 1.93 5.51 -5.66
CA TRP A 58 2.18 5.72 -7.08
C TRP A 58 0.91 6.07 -7.87
N LEU A 59 -0.23 5.44 -7.56
CA LEU A 59 -1.51 5.77 -8.21
C LEU A 59 -2.08 7.14 -7.81
N ILE A 60 -1.69 7.67 -6.65
CA ILE A 60 -2.17 8.96 -6.14
C ILE A 60 -1.30 10.12 -6.63
N ASP A 61 0.02 9.93 -6.63
CA ASP A 61 1.01 11.00 -6.87
C ASP A 61 1.77 10.86 -8.21
N GLY A 62 1.60 9.75 -8.93
CA GLY A 62 2.20 9.49 -10.25
C GLY A 62 1.36 10.00 -11.40
#